data_AF-A0A957TZC7-F1
#
_entry.id   AF-A0A957TZC7-F1
#
_cell.length_a   1.000
_cell.length_b   1.000
_cell.length_c   1.000
_cell.angle_alpha   90.00
_cell.angle_beta   90.00
_cell.angle_gamma   90.00
#
_symmetry.space_group_name_H-M   'P 1'
#
loop_
_entity.id
_entity.type
_entity.pdbx_description
1 polymer ?
#
loop_
_entity_poly.entity_id
_entity_poly.type
_entity_poly.pdbx_seq_one_letter_code
_entity_poly.pdbx_strand_id
1 'polypeptide(L)'
;NEYQAKHLFVLVGKNPLPNVVAIRLLKPADGQVYLVHTSPLAPIVPRICTAAGLTLDTDAFPISINDEKGAQIVTKVAAAAKGKTSLGLNYTGGTKHMVLHAFQGIQQAAQANHVQPVLSYLDGATLSMRIEHLGAASHNFAVDTATKLELTELLALHGNKIGSCSESAIRPEIYPALARLDPKEITGWFQKARDGKNSDQQRDIPLPDIPALSTHWEGCTTVGELADHYGISMQDMGKWFAGHWLEHYTLAAFQQIATECDIHASAMNLKTPDFEFDVVALKGYQLFAVSCVTKSSKNDIKQKLFEAYIRARQMGGDEARVAVVCHAPKHGDSSPRRIEHEIKQSWDVEGTIRIFGEEQLPQLARHLAGWIGKK
;
A
#
# COMPACT_ATOMS: atom_id res chain seq x y z
N ASN A 1 6.80 -20.67 -19.02
CA ASN A 1 5.44 -20.65 -18.44
C ASN A 1 4.46 -20.50 -19.61
N GLU A 2 3.38 -21.28 -19.67
CA GLU A 2 2.45 -21.32 -20.82
C GLU A 2 1.68 -20.00 -21.02
N TYR A 3 1.60 -19.15 -19.99
CA TYR A 3 0.92 -17.85 -20.06
C TYR A 3 1.83 -16.68 -20.49
N GLN A 4 3.11 -16.95 -20.76
CA GLN A 4 4.06 -15.92 -21.17
C GLN A 4 4.01 -15.66 -22.68
N ALA A 5 4.23 -14.42 -23.07
CA ALA A 5 4.33 -14.02 -24.46
C ALA A 5 5.67 -13.34 -24.76
N LYS A 6 6.35 -13.75 -25.84
CA LYS A 6 7.61 -13.11 -26.25
C LYS A 6 7.41 -11.64 -26.65
N HIS A 7 6.22 -11.27 -27.08
CA HIS A 7 5.87 -9.89 -27.40
C HIS A 7 4.60 -9.51 -26.64
N LEU A 8 4.79 -8.92 -25.46
CA LEU A 8 3.72 -8.57 -24.53
C LEU A 8 3.33 -7.10 -24.73
N PHE A 9 2.10 -6.87 -25.19
CA PHE A 9 1.50 -5.56 -25.26
C PHE A 9 0.82 -5.25 -23.93
N VAL A 10 1.10 -4.07 -23.38
CA VAL A 10 0.56 -3.64 -22.09
C VAL A 10 -0.04 -2.27 -22.25
N LEU A 11 -1.32 -2.13 -21.89
CA LEU A 11 -2.00 -0.84 -21.94
C LEU A 11 -1.69 -0.03 -20.68
N VAL A 12 -1.06 1.12 -20.86
CA VAL A 12 -0.63 1.98 -19.76
C VAL A 12 -1.82 2.81 -19.27
N GLY A 13 -2.15 2.65 -17.99
CA GLY A 13 -3.17 3.42 -17.29
C GLY A 13 -2.58 4.50 -16.38
N LYS A 14 -3.44 5.19 -15.63
CA LYS A 14 -3.02 6.12 -14.56
C LYS A 14 -2.38 5.38 -13.38
N ASN A 15 -2.85 4.17 -13.08
CA ASN A 15 -2.24 3.27 -12.12
C ASN A 15 -1.23 2.35 -12.86
N PRO A 16 0.09 2.59 -12.72
CA PRO A 16 1.12 1.78 -13.37
C PRO A 16 1.39 0.43 -12.70
N LEU A 17 0.90 0.23 -11.47
CA LEU A 17 1.23 -0.94 -10.65
C LEU A 17 0.82 -2.27 -11.32
N PRO A 18 -0.41 -2.40 -11.88
CA PRO A 18 -0.78 -3.60 -12.62
C PRO A 18 0.10 -3.88 -13.84
N ASN A 19 0.64 -2.83 -14.48
CA ASN A 19 1.52 -3.00 -15.64
C ASN A 19 2.82 -3.69 -15.24
N VAL A 20 3.44 -3.28 -14.12
CA VAL A 20 4.68 -3.89 -13.62
C VAL A 20 4.45 -5.35 -13.22
N VAL A 21 3.35 -5.63 -12.52
CA VAL A 21 2.96 -7.01 -12.13
C VAL A 21 2.75 -7.88 -13.37
N ALA A 22 2.00 -7.40 -14.37
CA ALA A 22 1.78 -8.14 -15.61
C ALA A 22 3.10 -8.40 -16.35
N ILE A 23 3.99 -7.42 -16.45
CA ILE A 23 5.28 -7.58 -17.11
C ILE A 23 6.15 -8.63 -16.41
N ARG A 24 6.33 -8.52 -15.09
CA ARG A 24 7.18 -9.44 -14.31
C ARG A 24 6.69 -10.89 -14.38
N LEU A 25 5.38 -11.11 -14.54
CA LEU A 25 4.78 -12.45 -14.61
C LEU A 25 4.68 -13.01 -16.03
N LEU A 26 4.34 -12.18 -17.01
CA LEU A 26 3.94 -12.61 -18.35
C LEU A 26 5.03 -12.39 -19.43
N LYS A 27 6.11 -11.68 -19.12
CA LYS A 27 7.26 -11.54 -20.02
C LYS A 27 8.29 -12.65 -19.75
N PRO A 28 8.67 -13.47 -20.75
CA PRO A 28 9.82 -14.36 -20.62
C PRO A 28 11.13 -13.55 -20.62
N ALA A 29 12.25 -14.15 -20.20
CA ALA A 29 13.54 -13.47 -20.11
C ALA A 29 13.98 -12.79 -21.43
N ASP A 30 13.82 -13.48 -22.56
CA ASP A 30 14.10 -12.99 -23.92
C ASP A 30 12.94 -12.22 -24.58
N GLY A 31 11.88 -11.93 -23.82
CA GLY A 31 10.69 -11.24 -24.31
C GLY A 31 10.81 -9.72 -24.33
N GLN A 32 10.02 -9.10 -25.20
CA GLN A 32 9.87 -7.67 -25.42
C GLN A 32 8.49 -7.19 -24.96
N VAL A 33 8.43 -5.95 -24.45
CA VAL A 33 7.22 -5.30 -23.98
C VAL A 33 6.87 -4.11 -24.87
N TYR A 34 5.61 -4.00 -25.24
CA TYR A 34 5.06 -2.87 -26.02
C TYR A 34 4.12 -2.07 -25.13
N LEU A 35 4.55 -0.88 -24.72
CA LEU A 35 3.82 -0.02 -23.78
C LEU A 35 2.91 0.91 -24.57
N VAL A 36 1.63 0.56 -24.67
CA VAL A 36 0.64 1.36 -25.41
C VAL A 36 0.09 2.45 -24.50
N HIS A 37 0.35 3.72 -24.81
CA HIS A 37 0.04 4.84 -23.93
C HIS A 37 -0.46 6.08 -24.68
N THR A 38 -1.23 6.93 -24.01
CA THR A 38 -1.57 8.27 -24.49
C THR A 38 -0.47 9.27 -24.16
N SER A 39 -0.44 10.42 -24.83
CA SER A 39 0.57 11.46 -24.58
C SER A 39 0.65 11.93 -23.12
N PRO A 40 -0.47 12.15 -22.39
CA PRO A 40 -0.41 12.55 -20.97
C PRO A 40 0.24 11.51 -20.06
N LEU A 41 0.27 10.23 -20.46
CA LEU A 41 0.85 9.14 -19.68
C LEU A 41 2.29 8.81 -20.09
N ALA A 42 2.88 9.54 -21.05
CA ALA A 42 4.27 9.33 -21.46
C ALA A 42 5.27 9.36 -20.29
N PRO A 43 5.13 10.22 -19.25
CA PRO A 43 6.04 10.22 -18.10
C PRO A 43 5.99 8.95 -17.23
N ILE A 44 4.95 8.11 -17.36
CA ILE A 44 4.79 6.87 -16.60
C ILE A 44 5.62 5.73 -17.20
N VAL A 45 5.79 5.71 -18.53
CA VAL A 45 6.54 4.69 -19.28
C VAL A 45 7.93 4.38 -18.69
N PRO A 46 8.82 5.36 -18.47
CA PRO A 46 10.15 5.08 -17.91
C PRO A 46 10.09 4.55 -16.48
N ARG A 47 9.08 4.93 -15.69
CA ARG A 47 8.87 4.42 -14.32
C ARG A 47 8.49 2.95 -14.34
N ILE A 48 7.58 2.55 -15.24
CA ILE A 48 7.22 1.14 -15.46
C ILE A 48 8.46 0.35 -15.88
N CYS A 49 9.25 0.87 -16.83
CA CYS A 49 10.46 0.18 -17.29
C CYS A 49 11.44 -0.03 -16.14
N THR A 50 11.71 1.01 -15.35
CA THR A 50 12.62 0.93 -14.20
C THR A 50 12.16 -0.10 -13.18
N ALA A 51 10.89 -0.04 -12.76
CA ALA A 51 10.33 -0.99 -11.78
C ALA A 51 10.22 -2.42 -12.33
N ALA A 52 10.04 -2.59 -13.64
CA ALA A 52 9.99 -3.91 -14.26
C ALA A 52 11.38 -4.46 -14.67
N GLY A 53 12.46 -3.71 -14.43
CA GLY A 53 13.81 -4.10 -14.82
C GLY A 53 14.03 -4.12 -16.34
N LEU A 54 13.35 -3.24 -17.07
CA LEU A 54 13.42 -3.14 -18.53
C LEU A 54 14.26 -1.94 -18.99
N THR A 55 14.89 -2.08 -20.16
CA THR A 55 15.59 -1.01 -20.86
C THR A 55 14.77 -0.53 -22.06
N LEU A 56 14.53 0.78 -22.12
CA LEU A 56 13.85 1.40 -23.26
C LEU A 56 14.62 1.15 -24.55
N ASP A 57 13.87 0.92 -25.62
CA ASP A 57 14.34 0.65 -26.99
C ASP A 57 15.17 -0.64 -27.15
N THR A 58 15.36 -1.42 -26.07
CA THR A 58 16.01 -2.74 -26.09
C THR A 58 14.97 -3.83 -25.89
N ASP A 59 14.28 -3.79 -24.75
CA ASP A 59 13.27 -4.76 -24.36
C ASP A 59 11.91 -4.12 -24.03
N ALA A 60 11.84 -2.79 -23.96
CA ALA A 60 10.59 -2.02 -23.85
C ALA A 60 10.43 -1.00 -24.99
N PHE A 61 9.31 -1.04 -25.69
CA PHE A 61 9.01 -0.18 -26.84
C PHE A 61 7.72 0.61 -26.62
N PRO A 62 7.77 1.95 -26.47
CA PRO A 62 6.57 2.76 -26.31
C PRO A 62 5.78 2.88 -27.62
N ILE A 63 4.46 2.80 -27.52
CA ILE A 63 3.50 3.03 -28.62
C ILE A 63 2.57 4.16 -28.20
N SER A 64 2.88 5.39 -28.64
CA SER A 64 2.04 6.55 -28.41
C SER A 64 0.78 6.50 -29.28
N ILE A 65 -0.40 6.63 -28.69
CA ILE A 65 -1.70 6.63 -29.36
C ILE A 65 -2.55 7.86 -28.99
N ASN A 66 -3.52 8.20 -29.84
CA ASN A 66 -4.61 9.11 -29.48
C ASN A 66 -5.87 8.27 -29.20
N ASP A 67 -6.36 8.31 -27.95
CA ASP A 67 -7.51 7.51 -27.52
C ASP A 67 -8.82 7.95 -28.20
N GLU A 68 -8.89 9.13 -28.80
CA GLU A 68 -10.06 9.55 -29.58
C GLU A 68 -10.09 8.95 -30.99
N LYS A 69 -9.00 8.28 -31.41
CA LYS A 69 -8.81 7.79 -32.79
C LYS A 69 -8.67 6.27 -32.82
N GLY A 70 -9.77 5.55 -32.62
CA GLY A 70 -9.80 4.07 -32.59
C GLY A 70 -9.06 3.40 -33.74
N ALA A 71 -9.30 3.83 -34.99
CA ALA A 71 -8.60 3.28 -36.16
C ALA A 71 -7.06 3.48 -36.12
N GLN A 72 -6.58 4.56 -35.51
CA GLN A 72 -5.15 4.81 -35.32
C GLN A 72 -4.56 3.81 -34.31
N ILE A 73 -5.29 3.52 -33.22
CA ILE A 73 -4.89 2.54 -32.21
C ILE A 73 -4.73 1.18 -32.86
N VAL A 74 -5.76 0.72 -33.60
CA VAL A 74 -5.72 -0.55 -34.35
C VAL A 74 -4.50 -0.60 -35.26
N THR A 75 -4.30 0.42 -36.09
CA THR A 75 -3.21 0.48 -37.07
C THR A 75 -1.84 0.41 -36.40
N LYS A 76 -1.60 1.18 -35.34
CA LYS A 76 -0.30 1.21 -34.65
C LYS A 76 -0.02 -0.10 -33.92
N VAL A 77 -1.02 -0.66 -33.24
CA VAL A 77 -0.87 -1.94 -32.52
C VAL A 77 -0.65 -3.08 -33.51
N ALA A 78 -1.44 -3.17 -34.59
CA ALA A 78 -1.27 -4.20 -35.61
C ALA A 78 0.09 -4.10 -36.32
N ALA A 79 0.55 -2.88 -36.64
CA ALA A 79 1.87 -2.67 -37.24
C ALA A 79 3.00 -3.12 -36.31
N ALA A 80 2.92 -2.77 -35.02
CA ALA A 80 3.88 -3.22 -34.02
C ALA A 80 3.81 -4.74 -33.79
N ALA A 81 2.66 -5.38 -33.97
CA ALA A 81 2.46 -6.81 -33.79
C ALA A 81 2.81 -7.66 -35.04
N LYS A 82 3.02 -7.03 -36.20
CA LYS A 82 3.24 -7.72 -37.48
C LYS A 82 4.48 -8.63 -37.45
N GLY A 83 4.33 -9.87 -37.95
CA GLY A 83 5.42 -10.85 -38.10
C GLY A 83 5.89 -11.51 -36.81
N LYS A 84 5.18 -11.30 -35.69
CA LYS A 84 5.55 -11.82 -34.37
C LYS A 84 4.89 -13.16 -34.08
N THR A 85 5.69 -14.07 -33.53
CA THR A 85 5.33 -15.49 -33.36
C THR A 85 4.69 -15.83 -32.01
N SER A 86 4.72 -14.90 -31.05
CA SER A 86 4.10 -15.07 -29.73
C SER A 86 3.61 -13.70 -29.25
N LEU A 87 2.29 -13.52 -29.24
CA LEU A 87 1.63 -12.26 -28.91
C LEU A 87 0.91 -12.38 -27.57
N GLY A 88 1.07 -11.37 -26.73
CA GLY A 88 0.31 -11.21 -25.50
C GLY A 88 -0.31 -9.83 -25.41
N LEU A 89 -1.49 -9.71 -24.80
CA LEU A 89 -2.10 -8.43 -24.47
C LEU A 89 -2.53 -8.45 -23.01
N ASN A 90 -1.94 -7.58 -22.20
CA ASN A 90 -2.47 -7.23 -20.88
C ASN A 90 -3.28 -5.93 -20.96
N TYR A 91 -4.57 -6.03 -20.67
CA TYR A 91 -5.54 -4.94 -20.81
C TYR A 91 -6.11 -4.51 -19.45
N THR A 92 -5.31 -4.63 -18.38
CA THR A 92 -5.70 -4.10 -17.06
C THR A 92 -5.77 -2.58 -17.05
N GLY A 93 -4.80 -1.93 -17.70
CA GLY A 93 -4.76 -0.47 -17.84
C GLY A 93 -5.46 0.03 -19.12
N GLY A 94 -5.34 1.34 -19.35
CA GLY A 94 -5.99 2.02 -20.47
C GLY A 94 -7.50 2.26 -20.25
N THR A 95 -8.13 3.02 -21.16
CA THR A 95 -9.58 3.19 -21.17
C THR A 95 -10.25 2.01 -21.85
N LYS A 96 -11.56 1.81 -21.64
CA LYS A 96 -12.33 0.77 -22.34
C LYS A 96 -12.24 0.90 -23.86
N HIS A 97 -12.14 2.14 -24.36
CA HIS A 97 -11.98 2.43 -25.79
C HIS A 97 -10.59 2.01 -26.29
N MET A 98 -9.52 2.33 -25.54
CA MET A 98 -8.16 1.81 -25.83
C MET A 98 -8.14 0.29 -25.86
N VAL A 99 -8.75 -0.36 -24.86
CA VAL A 99 -8.79 -1.84 -24.74
C VAL A 99 -9.42 -2.46 -25.98
N LEU A 100 -10.61 -1.98 -26.39
CA LEU A 100 -11.32 -2.50 -27.56
C LEU A 100 -10.47 -2.42 -28.82
N HIS A 101 -9.86 -1.27 -29.10
CA HIS A 101 -9.12 -1.06 -30.34
C HIS A 101 -7.72 -1.68 -30.34
N ALA A 102 -7.05 -1.74 -29.18
CA ALA A 102 -5.80 -2.48 -29.06
C ALA A 102 -6.04 -3.98 -29.24
N PHE A 103 -7.12 -4.52 -28.66
CA PHE A 103 -7.55 -5.90 -28.89
C PHE A 103 -7.79 -6.18 -30.37
N GLN A 104 -8.52 -5.32 -31.08
CA GLN A 104 -8.72 -5.44 -32.53
C GLN A 104 -7.40 -5.45 -33.32
N GLY A 105 -6.44 -4.59 -32.96
CA GLY A 105 -5.12 -4.56 -33.59
C GLY A 105 -4.32 -5.85 -33.36
N ILE A 106 -4.37 -6.38 -32.13
CA ILE A 106 -3.74 -7.68 -31.80
C ILE A 106 -4.42 -8.82 -32.57
N GLN A 107 -5.74 -8.84 -32.66
CA GLN A 107 -6.48 -9.86 -33.42
C GLN A 107 -6.11 -9.85 -34.90
N GLN A 108 -6.07 -8.66 -35.51
CA GLN A 108 -5.68 -8.50 -36.91
C GLN A 108 -4.27 -9.05 -37.17
N ALA A 109 -3.31 -8.71 -36.30
CA ALA A 109 -1.94 -9.21 -36.42
C ALA A 109 -1.84 -10.70 -36.11
N ALA A 110 -2.57 -11.21 -35.12
CA ALA A 110 -2.59 -12.62 -34.76
C ALA A 110 -3.10 -13.49 -35.91
N GLN A 111 -4.19 -13.05 -36.57
CA GLN A 111 -4.72 -13.71 -37.76
C GLN A 111 -3.70 -13.72 -38.92
N ALA A 112 -3.05 -12.59 -39.18
CA ALA A 112 -2.05 -12.46 -40.24
C ALA A 112 -0.76 -13.27 -39.95
N ASN A 113 -0.39 -13.40 -38.68
CA ASN A 113 0.79 -14.15 -38.25
C ASN A 113 0.49 -15.65 -38.01
N HIS A 114 -0.77 -16.07 -38.12
CA HIS A 114 -1.23 -17.42 -37.79
C HIS A 114 -0.88 -17.86 -36.36
N VAL A 115 -1.06 -16.97 -35.39
CA VAL A 115 -0.81 -17.24 -33.95
C VAL A 115 -2.06 -17.01 -33.12
N GLN A 116 -2.14 -17.67 -31.96
CA GLN A 116 -3.15 -17.41 -30.96
C GLN A 116 -2.58 -16.47 -29.89
N PRO A 117 -3.17 -15.29 -29.65
CA PRO A 117 -2.66 -14.36 -28.65
C PRO A 117 -3.07 -14.80 -27.24
N VAL A 118 -2.19 -14.56 -26.26
CA VAL A 118 -2.50 -14.71 -24.83
C VAL A 118 -3.12 -13.41 -24.34
N LEU A 119 -4.37 -13.44 -23.90
CA LEU A 119 -5.06 -12.28 -23.36
C LEU A 119 -5.01 -12.35 -21.84
N SER A 120 -4.74 -11.22 -21.18
CA SER A 120 -4.64 -11.19 -19.73
C SER A 120 -5.18 -9.90 -19.10
N TYR A 121 -5.72 -10.05 -17.89
CA TYR A 121 -6.25 -8.97 -17.07
C TYR A 121 -5.94 -9.26 -15.60
N LEU A 122 -5.43 -8.26 -14.88
CA LEU A 122 -5.24 -8.35 -13.44
C LEU A 122 -6.50 -7.87 -12.73
N ASP A 123 -7.15 -8.79 -12.01
CA ASP A 123 -8.28 -8.47 -11.16
C ASP A 123 -7.77 -7.99 -9.80
N GLY A 124 -7.88 -6.68 -9.56
CA GLY A 124 -7.48 -6.04 -8.30
C GLY A 124 -8.33 -6.44 -7.10
N ALA A 125 -9.56 -6.91 -7.30
CA ALA A 125 -10.43 -7.35 -6.20
C ALA A 125 -10.01 -8.73 -5.68
N THR A 126 -9.69 -9.66 -6.59
CA THR A 126 -9.26 -11.02 -6.21
C THR A 126 -7.75 -11.18 -6.09
N LEU A 127 -6.98 -10.15 -6.48
CA LEU A 127 -5.52 -10.19 -6.63
C LEU A 127 -5.10 -11.41 -7.45
N SER A 128 -5.72 -11.58 -8.63
CA SER A 128 -5.45 -12.70 -9.53
C SER A 128 -5.24 -12.23 -10.97
N MET A 129 -4.33 -12.89 -11.68
CA MET A 129 -4.16 -12.72 -13.10
C MET A 129 -5.11 -13.68 -13.81
N ARG A 130 -6.04 -13.12 -14.58
CA ARG A 130 -6.93 -13.86 -15.47
C ARG A 130 -6.29 -13.96 -16.84
N ILE A 131 -6.22 -15.19 -17.35
CA ILE A 131 -5.72 -15.54 -18.68
C ILE A 131 -6.90 -16.02 -19.52
N GLU A 132 -7.04 -15.45 -20.71
CA GLU A 132 -8.07 -15.77 -21.67
C GLU A 132 -7.45 -16.17 -23.00
N HIS A 133 -8.03 -17.21 -23.60
CA HIS A 133 -7.79 -17.60 -24.98
C HIS A 133 -9.12 -17.61 -25.71
N LEU A 134 -9.13 -17.15 -26.95
CA LEU A 134 -10.35 -17.15 -27.75
C LEU A 134 -10.87 -18.58 -27.94
N GLY A 135 -12.10 -18.81 -27.50
CA GLY A 135 -12.77 -20.11 -27.63
C GLY A 135 -12.33 -21.17 -26.61
N ALA A 136 -11.56 -20.82 -25.58
CA ALA A 136 -11.20 -21.74 -24.49
C ALA A 136 -11.65 -21.23 -23.12
N ALA A 137 -11.58 -22.10 -22.11
CA ALA A 137 -11.84 -21.72 -20.73
C ALA A 137 -10.80 -20.72 -20.23
N SER A 138 -11.26 -19.73 -19.46
CA SER A 138 -10.38 -18.80 -18.76
C SER A 138 -9.68 -19.49 -17.60
N HIS A 139 -8.41 -19.16 -17.38
CA HIS A 139 -7.61 -19.65 -16.25
C HIS A 139 -7.23 -18.46 -15.37
N ASN A 140 -7.23 -18.64 -14.05
CA ASN A 140 -6.81 -17.61 -13.11
C ASN A 140 -5.70 -18.15 -12.20
N PHE A 141 -4.73 -17.32 -11.86
CA PHE A 141 -3.76 -17.64 -10.81
C PHE A 141 -3.54 -16.44 -9.89
N ALA A 142 -3.30 -16.70 -8.60
CA ALA A 142 -3.08 -15.66 -7.62
C ALA A 142 -1.76 -14.91 -7.90
N VAL A 143 -1.78 -13.59 -7.76
CA VAL A 143 -0.60 -12.73 -7.93
C VAL A 143 -0.08 -12.15 -6.61
N ASP A 144 -0.76 -12.44 -5.50
CA ASP A 144 -0.55 -11.82 -4.19
C ASP A 144 0.92 -11.74 -3.77
N THR A 145 1.65 -12.85 -3.82
CA THR A 145 3.08 -12.93 -3.44
C THR A 145 3.98 -13.21 -4.64
N ALA A 146 3.39 -13.39 -5.84
CA ALA A 146 4.12 -13.72 -7.06
C ALA A 146 5.03 -12.58 -7.55
N THR A 147 4.81 -11.36 -7.05
CA THR A 147 5.68 -10.21 -7.30
C THR A 147 5.82 -9.40 -6.02
N LYS A 148 7.04 -9.27 -5.52
CA LYS A 148 7.39 -8.38 -4.41
C LYS A 148 7.95 -7.08 -4.96
N LEU A 149 7.39 -5.96 -4.52
CA LEU A 149 7.94 -4.64 -4.78
C LEU A 149 8.54 -4.08 -3.50
N GLU A 150 9.69 -3.44 -3.63
CA GLU A 150 10.26 -2.65 -2.55
C GLU A 150 9.47 -1.33 -2.38
N LEU A 151 9.48 -0.76 -1.17
CA LEU A 151 8.77 0.49 -0.89
C LEU A 151 9.28 1.66 -1.77
N THR A 152 10.58 1.68 -2.04
CA THR A 152 11.22 2.65 -2.94
C THR A 152 10.75 2.48 -4.38
N GLU A 153 10.65 1.24 -4.87
CA GLU A 153 10.14 0.94 -6.21
C GLU A 153 8.67 1.35 -6.36
N LEU A 154 7.84 1.02 -5.37
CA LEU A 154 6.42 1.36 -5.35
C LEU A 154 6.23 2.88 -5.44
N LEU A 155 6.88 3.65 -4.57
CA LEU A 155 6.75 5.11 -4.60
C LEU A 155 7.31 5.71 -5.90
N ALA A 156 8.47 5.23 -6.36
CA ALA A 156 9.08 5.71 -7.60
C ALA A 156 8.16 5.47 -8.81
N LEU A 157 7.43 4.34 -8.81
CA LEU A 157 6.45 4.02 -9.84
C LEU A 157 5.33 5.07 -9.92
N HIS A 158 4.89 5.55 -8.75
CA HIS A 158 3.91 6.63 -8.62
C HIS A 158 4.51 8.05 -8.72
N GLY A 159 5.81 8.18 -9.00
CA GLY A 159 6.50 9.47 -9.15
C GLY A 159 6.92 10.13 -7.84
N ASN A 160 6.88 9.38 -6.74
CA ASN A 160 7.29 9.81 -5.41
C ASN A 160 8.68 9.27 -5.05
N LYS A 161 9.26 9.80 -3.97
CA LYS A 161 10.52 9.31 -3.39
C LYS A 161 10.36 9.25 -1.87
N ILE A 162 11.05 8.30 -1.25
CA ILE A 162 11.20 8.27 0.20
C ILE A 162 12.16 9.39 0.58
N GLY A 163 11.69 10.34 1.39
CA GLY A 163 12.55 11.30 2.09
C GLY A 163 13.15 10.68 3.34
N SER A 164 12.31 10.05 4.17
CA SER A 164 12.72 9.33 5.37
C SER A 164 11.63 8.33 5.78
N CYS A 165 12.02 7.27 6.49
CA CYS A 165 11.13 6.38 7.22
C CYS A 165 11.92 5.65 8.30
N SER A 166 11.25 4.96 9.21
CA SER A 166 11.89 4.12 10.22
C SER A 166 11.26 2.74 10.26
N GLU A 167 12.09 1.71 10.36
CA GLU A 167 11.66 0.31 10.52
C GLU A 167 11.76 -0.14 11.99
N SER A 168 12.09 0.76 12.92
CA SER A 168 12.34 0.42 14.32
C SER A 168 11.21 0.91 15.23
N ALA A 169 10.50 -0.02 15.86
CA ALA A 169 9.60 0.28 16.97
C ALA A 169 10.40 0.40 18.28
N ILE A 170 10.12 1.43 19.09
CA ILE A 170 10.74 1.58 20.41
C ILE A 170 10.09 0.56 21.35
N ARG A 171 10.86 -0.29 22.04
CA ARG A 171 10.38 -1.15 23.16
C ARG A 171 9.00 -1.80 22.92
N PRO A 172 8.83 -2.63 21.87
CA PRO A 172 7.55 -3.21 21.47
C PRO A 172 6.77 -3.95 22.58
N GLU A 173 7.49 -4.50 23.55
CA GLU A 173 6.98 -5.23 24.71
C GLU A 173 6.03 -4.42 25.60
N ILE A 174 6.11 -3.09 25.61
CA ILE A 174 5.26 -2.25 26.47
C ILE A 174 3.85 -2.04 25.90
N TYR A 175 3.68 -2.14 24.58
CA TYR A 175 2.46 -1.70 23.92
C TYR A 175 1.20 -2.49 24.28
N PRO A 176 1.25 -3.83 24.45
CA PRO A 176 0.06 -4.57 24.91
C PRO A 176 -0.41 -4.14 26.30
N ALA A 177 0.48 -3.66 27.17
CA ALA A 177 0.11 -3.11 28.47
C ALA A 177 -0.55 -1.74 28.31
N LEU A 178 0.07 -0.82 27.55
CA LEU A 178 -0.49 0.50 27.25
C LEU A 178 -1.86 0.44 26.57
N ALA A 179 -2.02 -0.45 25.60
CA ALA A 179 -3.25 -0.65 24.84
C ALA A 179 -4.45 -1.13 25.69
N ARG A 180 -4.19 -1.65 26.89
CA ARG A 180 -5.22 -2.15 27.81
C ARG A 180 -5.63 -1.12 28.87
N LEU A 181 -4.89 -0.04 29.03
CA LEU A 181 -5.22 1.00 29.99
C LEU A 181 -6.44 1.78 29.55
N ASP A 182 -7.29 2.17 30.50
CA ASP A 182 -8.28 3.22 30.23
C ASP A 182 -7.50 4.50 29.94
N PRO A 183 -7.72 5.18 28.79
CA PRO A 183 -7.05 6.43 28.48
C PRO A 183 -7.10 7.43 29.64
N LYS A 184 -8.17 7.47 30.43
CA LYS A 184 -8.31 8.36 31.59
C LYS A 184 -7.27 8.10 32.69
N GLU A 185 -6.78 6.88 32.84
CA GLU A 185 -5.78 6.51 33.85
C GLU A 185 -4.41 7.15 33.57
N ILE A 186 -4.08 7.35 32.29
CA ILE A 186 -2.74 7.80 31.89
C ILE A 186 -2.70 9.14 31.16
N THR A 187 -3.82 9.61 30.59
CA THR A 187 -3.87 10.85 29.78
C THR A 187 -3.33 12.05 30.55
N GLY A 188 -3.71 12.21 31.82
CA GLY A 188 -3.23 13.33 32.64
C GLY A 188 -1.72 13.28 32.88
N TRP A 189 -1.14 12.08 32.97
CA TRP A 189 0.29 11.90 33.11
C TRP A 189 1.03 12.11 31.78
N PHE A 190 0.52 11.55 30.66
CA PHE A 190 1.06 11.81 29.32
C PHE A 190 1.07 13.28 28.95
N GLN A 191 0.02 14.04 29.31
CA GLN A 191 -0.01 15.49 29.10
C GLN A 191 1.11 16.19 29.88
N LYS A 192 1.32 15.85 31.15
CA LYS A 192 2.43 16.40 31.96
C LYS A 192 3.79 16.02 31.36
N ALA A 193 3.97 14.76 31.01
CA ALA A 193 5.20 14.23 30.41
C ALA A 193 5.50 14.86 29.04
N ARG A 194 4.48 15.28 28.29
CA ARG A 194 4.64 16.00 27.02
C ARG A 194 4.88 17.50 27.19
N ASP A 195 4.14 18.16 28.08
CA ASP A 195 4.05 19.63 28.16
C ASP A 195 5.13 20.28 29.06
N GLY A 196 6.20 19.54 29.40
CA GLY A 196 7.35 20.09 30.11
C GLY A 196 7.94 21.30 29.37
N LYS A 197 7.89 22.48 29.99
CA LYS A 197 8.20 23.78 29.34
C LYS A 197 9.66 23.91 28.88
N ASN A 198 10.55 23.06 29.39
CA ASN A 198 11.94 22.87 29.00
C ASN A 198 12.38 21.42 29.29
N SER A 199 13.43 20.95 28.61
CA SER A 199 13.91 19.55 28.67
C SER A 199 14.22 19.09 30.10
N ASP A 200 14.73 19.99 30.94
CA ASP A 200 15.21 19.64 32.28
C ASP A 200 14.04 19.36 33.24
N GLN A 201 12.97 20.17 33.21
CA GLN A 201 11.76 19.89 34.00
C GLN A 201 11.01 18.65 33.54
N GLN A 202 11.09 18.32 32.25
CA GLN A 202 10.49 17.13 31.69
C GLN A 202 11.22 15.86 32.18
N ARG A 203 12.55 15.93 32.32
CA ARG A 203 13.38 14.80 32.79
C ARG A 203 13.01 14.36 34.20
N ASP A 204 12.70 15.30 35.10
CA ASP A 204 12.40 15.02 36.51
C ASP A 204 10.97 14.50 36.77
N ILE A 205 10.13 14.41 35.74
CA ILE A 205 8.75 13.92 35.90
C ILE A 205 8.78 12.44 36.34
N PRO A 206 8.16 12.07 37.47
CA PRO A 206 8.15 10.69 37.93
C PRO A 206 7.32 9.82 36.99
N LEU A 207 7.79 8.60 36.70
CA LEU A 207 7.06 7.61 35.92
C LEU A 207 5.78 7.17 36.67
N PRO A 208 4.71 6.80 35.97
CA PRO A 208 3.47 6.44 36.61
C PRO A 208 3.61 5.07 37.29
N ASP A 209 3.21 5.00 38.56
CA ASP A 209 3.13 3.75 39.32
C ASP A 209 1.82 3.00 38.99
N ILE A 210 1.75 2.55 37.73
CA ILE A 210 0.66 1.72 37.24
C ILE A 210 1.22 0.30 37.14
N PRO A 211 0.69 -0.70 37.87
CA PRO A 211 1.26 -2.04 37.92
C PRO A 211 1.53 -2.65 36.53
N ALA A 212 0.62 -2.43 35.57
CA ALA A 212 0.76 -2.92 34.20
C ALA A 212 1.92 -2.30 33.42
N LEU A 213 2.39 -1.09 33.78
CA LEU A 213 3.51 -0.40 33.11
C LEU A 213 4.79 -0.43 33.93
N SER A 214 4.69 -0.42 35.25
CA SER A 214 5.82 -0.36 36.18
C SER A 214 6.87 -1.45 35.91
N THR A 215 6.43 -2.64 35.49
CA THR A 215 7.30 -3.76 35.12
C THR A 215 8.14 -3.50 33.87
N HIS A 216 7.76 -2.53 33.04
CA HIS A 216 8.44 -2.13 31.81
C HIS A 216 9.35 -0.92 32.00
N TRP A 217 9.39 -0.31 33.19
CA TRP A 217 10.25 0.83 33.46
C TRP A 217 11.71 0.46 33.76
N GLU A 218 12.03 -0.84 33.84
CA GLU A 218 13.42 -1.34 34.00
C GLU A 218 14.18 -0.69 35.16
N GLY A 219 13.46 -0.31 36.22
CA GLY A 219 14.02 0.35 37.41
C GLY A 219 14.20 1.86 37.28
N CYS A 220 13.87 2.46 36.13
CA CYS A 220 13.76 3.91 35.99
C CYS A 220 12.61 4.43 36.85
N THR A 221 12.80 5.62 37.40
CA THR A 221 11.83 6.31 38.26
C THR A 221 11.36 7.63 37.66
N THR A 222 12.13 8.20 36.72
CA THR A 222 11.82 9.45 36.03
C THR A 222 11.80 9.29 34.51
N VAL A 223 11.17 10.23 33.81
CA VAL A 223 11.16 10.28 32.34
C VAL A 223 12.57 10.42 31.76
N GLY A 224 13.44 11.20 32.41
CA GLY A 224 14.82 11.40 31.97
C GLY A 224 15.64 10.11 32.05
N GLU A 225 15.54 9.39 33.16
CA GLU A 225 16.16 8.07 33.30
C GLU A 225 15.67 7.09 32.23
N LEU A 226 14.36 7.08 31.97
CA LEU A 226 13.78 6.22 30.95
C LEU A 226 14.27 6.57 29.54
N ALA A 227 14.39 7.86 29.22
CA ALA A 227 14.89 8.34 27.93
C ALA A 227 16.35 7.94 27.70
N ASP A 228 17.19 8.12 28.71
CA ASP A 228 18.59 7.72 28.67
C ASP A 228 18.72 6.19 28.52
N HIS A 229 17.90 5.45 29.26
CA HIS A 229 17.87 3.98 29.20
C HIS A 229 17.37 3.44 27.84
N TYR A 230 16.37 4.08 27.24
CA TYR A 230 15.89 3.74 25.89
C TYR A 230 16.81 4.26 24.77
N GLY A 231 17.76 5.14 25.09
CA GLY A 231 18.66 5.76 24.11
C GLY A 231 17.94 6.71 23.15
N ILE A 232 16.87 7.38 23.61
CA ILE A 232 16.09 8.31 22.78
C ILE A 232 16.16 9.74 23.32
N SER A 233 16.02 10.72 22.43
CA SER A 233 16.05 12.13 22.82
C SER A 233 14.83 12.48 23.69
N MET A 234 14.97 13.47 24.59
CA MET A 234 13.82 13.98 25.37
C MET A 234 12.69 14.50 24.47
N GLN A 235 13.03 15.06 23.31
CA GLN A 235 12.06 15.51 22.33
C GLN A 235 11.24 14.33 21.78
N ASP A 236 11.89 13.22 21.41
CA ASP A 236 11.20 12.06 20.86
C ASP A 236 10.48 11.25 21.94
N MET A 237 11.02 11.21 23.16
CA MET A 237 10.30 10.69 24.34
C MET A 237 9.01 11.49 24.60
N GLY A 238 9.08 12.82 24.51
CA GLY A 238 7.89 13.68 24.62
C GLY A 238 6.85 13.41 23.53
N LYS A 239 7.27 13.23 22.27
CA LYS A 239 6.37 12.82 21.17
C LYS A 239 5.77 11.44 21.41
N TRP A 240 6.56 10.51 21.92
CA TRP A 240 6.11 9.16 22.24
C TRP A 240 4.93 9.22 23.22
N PHE A 241 5.05 9.96 24.33
CA PHE A 241 3.93 10.20 25.27
C PHE A 241 2.78 11.02 24.67
N ALA A 242 3.04 11.86 23.67
CA ALA A 242 2.02 12.64 22.96
C ALA A 242 1.09 11.78 22.08
N GLY A 243 1.39 10.50 21.89
CA GLY A 243 0.60 9.58 21.10
C GLY A 243 1.36 8.83 20.02
N HIS A 244 2.62 9.18 19.75
CA HIS A 244 3.42 8.49 18.72
C HIS A 244 3.71 7.04 19.11
N TRP A 245 3.59 6.68 20.40
CA TRP A 245 3.63 5.28 20.83
C TRP A 245 2.64 4.39 20.06
N LEU A 246 1.51 4.93 19.58
CA LEU A 246 0.53 4.20 18.80
C LEU A 246 1.03 3.83 17.40
N GLU A 247 1.88 4.68 16.80
CA GLU A 247 2.55 4.41 15.52
C GLU A 247 3.57 3.28 15.70
N HIS A 248 4.40 3.37 16.74
CA HIS A 248 5.36 2.32 17.06
C HIS A 248 4.65 0.99 17.39
N TYR A 249 3.52 1.04 18.12
CA TYR A 249 2.73 -0.16 18.38
C TYR A 249 2.18 -0.77 17.10
N THR A 250 1.64 0.05 16.21
CA THR A 250 1.10 -0.41 14.93
C THR A 250 2.21 -1.01 14.05
N LEU A 251 3.39 -0.41 14.00
CA LEU A 251 4.57 -0.99 13.34
C LEU A 251 4.96 -2.34 13.95
N ALA A 252 5.09 -2.41 15.29
CA ALA A 252 5.41 -3.64 15.99
C ALA A 252 4.37 -4.74 15.73
N ALA A 253 3.09 -4.37 15.65
CA ALA A 253 2.00 -5.29 15.35
C ALA A 253 2.09 -5.86 13.92
N PHE A 254 2.50 -5.06 12.92
CA PHE A 254 2.81 -5.58 11.58
C PHE A 254 4.03 -6.51 11.59
N GLN A 255 5.09 -6.13 12.30
CA GLN A 255 6.31 -6.93 12.41
C GLN A 255 6.06 -8.28 13.07
N GLN A 256 5.20 -8.32 14.09
CA GLN A 256 4.80 -9.56 14.76
C GLN A 256 4.14 -10.56 13.82
N ILE A 257 3.34 -10.08 12.85
CA ILE A 257 2.58 -10.93 11.92
C ILE A 257 3.27 -11.07 10.55
N ALA A 258 4.49 -10.55 10.40
CA ALA A 258 5.10 -10.40 9.09
C ALA A 258 5.28 -11.73 8.36
N THR A 259 5.79 -12.74 9.07
CA THR A 259 5.96 -14.10 8.53
C THR A 259 4.62 -14.79 8.26
N GLU A 260 3.63 -14.64 9.16
CA GLU A 260 2.30 -15.25 8.99
C GLU A 260 1.55 -14.69 7.77
N CYS A 261 1.72 -13.40 7.50
CA CYS A 261 0.94 -12.67 6.49
C CYS A 261 1.71 -12.41 5.19
N ASP A 262 2.92 -12.93 5.03
CA ASP A 262 3.84 -12.67 3.92
C ASP A 262 4.15 -11.17 3.72
N ILE A 263 4.25 -10.42 4.82
CA ILE A 263 4.67 -9.03 4.79
C ILE A 263 6.19 -9.01 4.66
N HIS A 264 6.69 -8.43 3.57
CA HIS A 264 8.12 -8.37 3.29
C HIS A 264 8.74 -6.99 3.61
N ALA A 265 7.91 -5.97 3.86
CA ALA A 265 8.39 -4.67 4.32
C ALA A 265 7.34 -3.97 5.21
N SER A 266 7.80 -3.24 6.22
CA SER A 266 6.96 -2.39 7.07
C SER A 266 7.78 -1.22 7.63
N ALA A 267 7.22 -0.02 7.62
CA ALA A 267 7.89 1.17 8.12
C ALA A 267 6.88 2.14 8.73
N MET A 268 7.36 3.05 9.59
CA MET A 268 6.60 4.16 10.14
C MET A 268 7.23 5.51 9.75
N ASN A 269 6.47 6.59 9.93
CA ASN A 269 6.90 7.95 9.63
C ASN A 269 7.43 8.08 8.19
N LEU A 270 6.72 7.46 7.23
CA LEU A 270 7.07 7.49 5.82
C LEU A 270 6.81 8.88 5.27
N LYS A 271 7.88 9.61 4.97
CA LYS A 271 7.83 10.96 4.40
C LYS A 271 8.12 10.93 2.91
N THR A 272 7.26 11.58 2.14
CA THR A 272 7.49 11.98 0.76
C THR A 272 7.52 13.51 0.69
N PRO A 273 7.87 14.13 -0.46
CA PRO A 273 7.79 15.59 -0.60
C PRO A 273 6.38 16.16 -0.36
N ASP A 274 5.33 15.40 -0.67
CA ASP A 274 3.96 15.89 -0.69
C ASP A 274 3.15 15.50 0.55
N PHE A 275 3.50 14.40 1.23
CA PHE A 275 2.75 13.91 2.38
C PHE A 275 3.59 13.01 3.30
N GLU A 276 3.02 12.74 4.47
CA GLU A 276 3.54 11.81 5.46
C GLU A 276 2.50 10.73 5.76
N PHE A 277 2.98 9.52 6.06
CA PHE A 277 2.18 8.40 6.54
C PHE A 277 2.73 7.80 7.81
N ASP A 278 1.82 7.57 8.75
CA ASP A 278 2.16 7.12 10.09
C ASP A 278 2.78 5.73 10.07
N VAL A 279 2.10 4.73 9.47
CA VAL A 279 2.63 3.36 9.30
C VAL A 279 2.23 2.76 7.96
N VAL A 280 3.13 2.02 7.33
CA VAL A 280 2.88 1.26 6.10
C VAL A 280 3.42 -0.17 6.21
N ALA A 281 2.80 -1.09 5.47
CA ALA A 281 3.28 -2.46 5.26
C ALA A 281 3.03 -2.89 3.81
N LEU A 282 3.88 -3.79 3.30
CA LEU A 282 3.77 -4.36 1.96
C LEU A 282 3.62 -5.88 2.00
N LYS A 283 2.64 -6.37 1.26
CA LYS A 283 2.45 -7.79 0.92
C LYS A 283 2.44 -7.93 -0.59
N GLY A 284 3.50 -8.51 -1.15
CA GLY A 284 3.72 -8.55 -2.61
C GLY A 284 3.79 -7.15 -3.22
N TYR A 285 2.74 -6.74 -3.94
CA TYR A 285 2.62 -5.38 -4.46
C TYR A 285 1.57 -4.53 -3.73
N GLN A 286 0.78 -5.11 -2.82
CA GLN A 286 -0.30 -4.40 -2.15
C GLN A 286 0.23 -3.61 -0.95
N LEU A 287 -0.08 -2.31 -0.94
CA LEU A 287 0.20 -1.39 0.16
C LEU A 287 -0.91 -1.43 1.20
N PHE A 288 -0.53 -1.59 2.46
CA PHE A 288 -1.37 -1.39 3.63
C PHE A 288 -0.88 -0.13 4.33
N ALA A 289 -1.69 0.92 4.35
CA ALA A 289 -1.36 2.18 5.01
C ALA A 289 -2.25 2.37 6.24
N VAL A 290 -1.67 2.77 7.36
CA VAL A 290 -2.38 2.96 8.61
C VAL A 290 -2.10 4.35 9.15
N SER A 291 -3.16 5.10 9.46
CA SER A 291 -3.05 6.34 10.22
C SER A 291 -3.39 6.11 11.68
N CYS A 292 -2.57 6.66 12.59
CA CYS A 292 -2.73 6.55 14.03
C CYS A 292 -3.27 7.86 14.60
N VAL A 293 -4.34 7.79 15.39
CA VAL A 293 -4.94 8.99 15.98
C VAL A 293 -5.35 8.75 17.43
N THR A 294 -4.86 9.59 18.33
CA THR A 294 -5.22 9.53 19.76
C THR A 294 -6.58 10.13 20.06
N LYS A 295 -7.12 10.97 19.16
CA LYS A 295 -8.48 11.52 19.27
C LYS A 295 -9.54 10.44 19.02
N SER A 296 -10.65 10.54 19.74
CA SER A 296 -11.77 9.60 19.68
C SER A 296 -13.05 10.19 19.06
N SER A 297 -13.00 11.42 18.55
CA SER A 297 -14.17 12.07 17.95
C SER A 297 -14.46 11.50 16.55
N LYS A 298 -15.75 11.33 16.22
CA LYS A 298 -16.20 10.80 14.93
C LYS A 298 -15.66 11.61 13.74
N ASN A 299 -15.69 12.94 13.84
CA ASN A 299 -15.29 13.83 12.75
C ASN A 299 -13.79 13.76 12.50
N ASP A 300 -12.97 13.74 13.56
CA ASP A 300 -11.51 13.59 13.42
C ASP A 300 -11.15 12.25 12.78
N ILE A 301 -11.76 11.15 13.23
CA ILE A 301 -11.50 9.80 12.69
C ILE A 301 -11.89 9.73 11.22
N LYS A 302 -13.08 10.25 10.86
CA LYS A 302 -13.49 10.32 9.46
C LYS A 302 -12.44 11.10 8.68
N GLN A 303 -12.19 12.36 9.03
CA GLN A 303 -11.24 13.21 8.31
C GLN A 303 -9.88 12.52 8.10
N LYS A 304 -9.34 11.86 9.13
CA LYS A 304 -8.09 11.10 9.03
C LYS A 304 -8.18 9.91 8.07
N LEU A 305 -9.28 9.16 8.09
CA LEU A 305 -9.50 8.09 7.14
C LEU A 305 -9.62 8.60 5.69
N PHE A 306 -10.31 9.73 5.45
CA PHE A 306 -10.42 10.34 4.12
C PHE A 306 -9.04 10.76 3.58
N GLU A 307 -8.25 11.44 4.41
CA GLU A 307 -6.89 11.87 4.08
C GLU A 307 -5.97 10.68 3.78
N ALA A 308 -5.97 9.69 4.68
CA ALA A 308 -5.18 8.47 4.53
C ALA A 308 -5.60 7.67 3.29
N TYR A 309 -6.90 7.60 2.97
CA TYR A 309 -7.41 6.93 1.77
C TYR A 309 -6.85 7.52 0.48
N ILE A 310 -6.91 8.85 0.34
CA ILE A 310 -6.42 9.55 -0.86
C ILE A 310 -4.91 9.35 -1.01
N ARG A 311 -4.15 9.60 0.06
CA ARG A 311 -2.69 9.51 0.02
C ARG A 311 -2.20 8.08 -0.22
N ALA A 312 -2.91 7.06 0.29
CA ALA A 312 -2.50 5.67 0.13
C ALA A 312 -2.63 5.23 -1.33
N ARG A 313 -3.68 5.69 -2.02
CA ARG A 313 -3.86 5.45 -3.46
C ARG A 313 -2.83 6.20 -4.31
N GLN A 314 -2.42 7.39 -3.88
CA GLN A 314 -1.33 8.12 -4.53
C GLN A 314 0.02 7.38 -4.41
N MET A 315 0.23 6.61 -3.34
CA MET A 315 1.45 5.82 -3.12
C MET A 315 1.43 4.42 -3.71
N GLY A 316 0.31 3.71 -3.55
CA GLY A 316 0.21 2.27 -3.76
C GLY A 316 -0.86 1.84 -4.75
N GLY A 317 -1.41 2.78 -5.51
CA GLY A 317 -2.41 2.50 -6.53
C GLY A 317 -3.80 2.18 -5.98
N ASP A 318 -4.67 1.71 -6.86
CA ASP A 318 -6.09 1.51 -6.56
C ASP A 318 -6.33 0.33 -5.61
N GLU A 319 -5.36 -0.59 -5.54
CA GLU A 319 -5.37 -1.78 -4.68
C GLU A 319 -4.87 -1.51 -3.25
N ALA A 320 -4.41 -0.29 -2.96
CA ALA A 320 -3.97 0.10 -1.62
C ALA A 320 -5.13 -0.01 -0.60
N ARG A 321 -4.82 -0.53 0.58
CA ARG A 321 -5.76 -0.69 1.69
C ARG A 321 -5.39 0.22 2.84
N VAL A 322 -6.40 0.80 3.48
CA VAL A 322 -6.22 1.83 4.48
C VAL A 322 -6.88 1.47 5.79
N ALA A 323 -6.18 1.69 6.90
CA ALA A 323 -6.78 1.64 8.21
C ALA A 323 -6.55 2.90 9.03
N VAL A 324 -7.40 3.11 10.03
CA VAL A 324 -7.16 4.02 11.14
C VAL A 324 -7.07 3.22 12.42
N VAL A 325 -6.02 3.46 13.22
CA VAL A 325 -5.88 2.93 14.57
C VAL A 325 -6.14 4.08 15.55
N CYS A 326 -7.09 3.90 16.48
CA CYS A 326 -7.52 4.96 17.37
C CYS A 326 -8.09 4.48 18.71
N HIS A 327 -8.38 5.41 19.61
CA HIS A 327 -9.09 5.18 20.87
C HIS A 327 -10.60 5.43 20.74
N ALA A 328 -11.20 5.07 19.60
CA ALA A 328 -12.65 5.13 19.47
C ALA A 328 -13.33 4.06 20.32
N PRO A 329 -14.34 4.41 21.13
CA PRO A 329 -15.05 3.44 21.95
C PRO A 329 -15.84 2.45 21.10
N LYS A 330 -16.08 1.27 21.65
CA LYS A 330 -16.88 0.21 20.99
C LYS A 330 -18.29 0.66 20.64
N HIS A 331 -18.89 1.52 21.47
CA HIS A 331 -20.27 1.98 21.36
C HIS A 331 -20.33 3.51 21.25
N GLY A 332 -21.43 4.02 20.67
CA GLY A 332 -21.65 5.46 20.48
C GLY A 332 -21.39 5.95 19.05
N ASP A 333 -21.46 7.26 18.87
CA ASP A 333 -21.40 7.90 17.55
C ASP A 333 -20.04 7.76 16.86
N SER A 334 -18.95 7.70 17.62
CA SER A 334 -17.60 7.50 17.10
C SER A 334 -17.19 6.04 16.97
N SER A 335 -18.09 5.09 17.21
CA SER A 335 -17.74 3.66 17.14
C SER A 335 -17.20 3.26 15.77
N PRO A 336 -16.10 2.49 15.69
CA PRO A 336 -15.48 2.06 14.42
C PRO A 336 -16.47 1.45 13.43
N ARG A 337 -17.36 0.57 13.91
CA ARG A 337 -18.37 -0.10 13.08
C ARG A 337 -19.34 0.88 12.42
N ARG A 338 -19.78 1.91 13.15
CA ARG A 338 -20.72 2.90 12.63
C ARG A 338 -20.05 3.78 11.59
N ILE A 339 -18.82 4.24 11.86
CA ILE A 339 -18.06 5.05 10.92
C ILE A 339 -17.78 4.28 9.63
N GLU A 340 -17.32 3.02 9.73
CA GLU A 340 -17.10 2.17 8.56
C GLU A 340 -18.39 1.98 7.75
N HIS A 341 -19.53 1.75 8.41
CA HIS A 341 -20.82 1.57 7.73
C HIS A 341 -21.24 2.83 6.95
N GLU A 342 -21.15 4.01 7.57
CA GLU A 342 -21.47 5.28 6.91
C GLU A 342 -20.58 5.56 5.69
N ILE A 343 -19.29 5.23 5.79
CA ILE A 343 -18.36 5.45 4.68
C ILE A 343 -18.65 4.46 3.55
N LYS A 344 -18.86 3.17 3.85
CA LYS A 344 -19.20 2.15 2.83
C LYS A 344 -20.52 2.42 2.11
N GLN A 345 -21.47 3.10 2.75
CA GLN A 345 -22.71 3.54 2.07
C GLN A 345 -22.47 4.68 1.09
N SER A 346 -21.46 5.51 1.36
CA SER A 346 -21.16 6.70 0.57
C SER A 346 -20.15 6.41 -0.53
N TRP A 347 -19.26 5.44 -0.31
CA TRP A 347 -18.05 5.19 -1.07
C TRP A 347 -17.95 3.72 -1.50
N ASP A 348 -17.50 3.49 -2.73
CA ASP A 348 -17.18 2.14 -3.23
C ASP A 348 -15.81 1.67 -2.70
N VAL A 349 -15.77 1.34 -1.40
CA VAL A 349 -14.56 1.00 -0.63
C VAL A 349 -14.71 -0.29 0.18
N GLU A 350 -15.53 -1.21 -0.31
CA GLU A 350 -15.71 -2.49 0.37
C GLU A 350 -14.38 -3.25 0.46
N GLY A 351 -14.04 -3.73 1.66
CA GLY A 351 -12.78 -4.44 1.93
C GLY A 351 -11.52 -3.57 1.97
N THR A 352 -11.53 -2.35 1.43
CA THR A 352 -10.32 -1.51 1.34
C THR A 352 -10.06 -0.67 2.58
N ILE A 353 -11.09 -0.40 3.41
CA ILE A 353 -10.96 0.40 4.63
C ILE A 353 -11.24 -0.37 5.94
N ARG A 354 -10.51 -0.01 7.00
CA ARG A 354 -10.74 -0.46 8.38
C ARG A 354 -10.52 0.63 9.43
N ILE A 355 -11.19 0.49 10.57
CA ILE A 355 -10.96 1.29 11.77
C ILE A 355 -10.80 0.32 12.95
N PHE A 356 -9.65 0.40 13.62
CA PHE A 356 -9.34 -0.36 14.82
C PHE A 356 -9.45 0.58 16.03
N GLY A 357 -10.50 0.39 16.84
CA GLY A 357 -10.76 1.18 18.05
C GLY A 357 -10.23 0.51 19.32
N GLU A 358 -10.66 1.03 20.47
CA GLU A 358 -10.24 0.56 21.80
C GLU A 358 -10.41 -0.96 21.99
N GLU A 359 -11.49 -1.53 21.46
CA GLU A 359 -11.76 -2.98 21.57
C GLU A 359 -10.68 -3.82 20.87
N GLN A 360 -10.10 -3.32 19.78
CA GLN A 360 -9.11 -4.05 18.97
C GLN A 360 -7.68 -3.81 19.44
N LEU A 361 -7.39 -2.69 20.11
CA LEU A 361 -6.03 -2.31 20.49
C LEU A 361 -5.29 -3.39 21.30
N PRO A 362 -5.86 -4.07 22.31
CA PRO A 362 -5.15 -5.11 23.07
C PRO A 362 -4.67 -6.31 22.24
N GLN A 363 -5.26 -6.54 21.06
CA GLN A 363 -4.91 -7.65 20.16
C GLN A 363 -4.70 -7.12 18.72
N LEU A 364 -4.09 -5.93 18.59
CA LEU A 364 -3.98 -5.23 17.30
C LEU A 364 -3.36 -6.11 16.21
N ALA A 365 -2.27 -6.81 16.52
CA ALA A 365 -1.61 -7.74 15.60
C ALA A 365 -2.58 -8.77 15.00
N ARG A 366 -3.38 -9.43 15.84
CA ARG A 366 -4.40 -10.41 15.40
C ARG A 366 -5.44 -9.78 14.48
N HIS A 367 -5.89 -8.57 14.81
CA HIS A 367 -6.89 -7.86 14.01
C HIS A 367 -6.33 -7.37 12.67
N LEU A 368 -5.07 -6.94 12.63
CA LEU A 368 -4.35 -6.63 11.40
C LEU A 368 -4.19 -7.87 10.53
N ALA A 369 -3.77 -9.02 11.09
CA ALA A 369 -3.67 -10.28 10.35
C ALA A 369 -5.02 -10.67 9.71
N GLY A 370 -6.11 -10.59 10.48
CA GLY A 370 -7.46 -10.85 9.97
C GLY A 370 -7.94 -9.85 8.92
N TRP A 371 -7.38 -8.65 8.85
CA TRP A 371 -7.67 -7.66 7.79
C TRP A 371 -6.85 -7.93 6.53
N ILE A 372 -5.55 -8.21 6.67
CA ILE A 372 -4.65 -8.54 5.56
C ILE A 372 -5.07 -9.84 4.87
N GLY A 373 -5.56 -10.83 5.63
CA GLY A 373 -5.99 -12.11 5.09
C GLY A 373 -7.34 -12.11 4.36
N LYS A 374 -8.15 -11.05 4.48
CA LYS A 374 -9.42 -10.95 3.74
C LYS A 374 -9.13 -10.53 2.30
N LYS A 375 -9.45 -11.37 1.31
CA LYS A 375 -9.41 -10.96 -0.10
C LYS A 375 -10.60 -10.06 -0.39
#